data_AF-A0AAW5EIA6-F1
#
_entry.id   AF-A0AAW5EIA6-F1
#
_cell.length_a   1.000
_cell.length_b   1.000
_cell.length_c   1.000
_cell.angle_alpha   90.00
_cell.angle_beta   90.00
_cell.angle_gamma   90.00
#
_symmetry.space_group_name_H-M   'P 1'
#
loop_
_entity.id
_entity.type
_entity.pdbx_description
1 polymer ?
#
loop_
_entity_poly.entity_id
_entity_poly.type
_entity_poly.pdbx_seq_one_letter_code
_entity_poly.pdbx_strand_id
1 'polypeptide(L)'
;MKFEAMDEKEFLNPYYRKKPILEAELNEFTKALKDYKTSLENNLKNNEDSLVANALSKFFENLHFECEIKSIHKGNSGIDLALKKDKQIQVIVEAKLPHSKEFFSQSKPNCKALHECILYYLRERKALNSSLKHIIITDFYRFYIFKADLFEELFNKNKYFKEAFENFESKNSLFKGNTDEFYKECEKLLSSEKYLDSITRKDLFDEPSLKGVFIDIKPILEQEKPSFSKLKPLFKIFHKDFLLSEFNPNDA
;
A
#
# COMPACT_ATOMS: atom_id res chain seq x y z
N MET A 1 11.02 -5.07 13.43
CA MET A 1 10.88 -5.05 11.96
C MET A 1 11.44 -3.74 11.44
N LYS A 2 12.26 -3.74 10.37
CA LYS A 2 12.75 -2.52 9.71
C LYS A 2 12.05 -2.31 8.37
N PHE A 3 12.10 -1.10 7.82
CA PHE A 3 11.75 -0.85 6.41
C PHE A 3 13.03 -0.74 5.57
N GLU A 4 13.03 -1.36 4.41
CA GLU A 4 14.11 -1.30 3.43
C GLU A 4 13.56 -0.75 2.12
N ALA A 5 14.01 0.46 1.77
CA ALA A 5 13.63 1.10 0.52
C ALA A 5 14.35 0.42 -0.65
N MET A 6 13.57 -0.17 -1.56
CA MET A 6 14.10 -0.75 -2.78
C MET A 6 14.24 0.31 -3.86
N ASP A 7 15.27 0.19 -4.70
CA ASP A 7 15.37 0.98 -5.92
C ASP A 7 14.22 0.58 -6.88
N GLU A 8 13.60 1.58 -7.52
CA GLU A 8 12.51 1.36 -8.48
C GLU A 8 12.91 0.34 -9.57
N LYS A 9 14.17 0.35 -10.01
CA LYS A 9 14.66 -0.54 -11.08
C LYS A 9 14.73 -2.01 -10.63
N GLU A 10 14.90 -2.25 -9.33
CA GLU A 10 14.89 -3.60 -8.74
C GLU A 10 13.47 -4.05 -8.42
N PHE A 11 12.60 -3.10 -8.08
CA PHE A 11 11.22 -3.41 -7.71
C PHE A 11 10.33 -3.72 -8.92
N LEU A 12 10.50 -2.97 -10.02
CA LEU A 12 9.73 -3.15 -11.25
C LEU A 12 10.22 -4.35 -12.07
N ASN A 13 9.31 -4.97 -12.81
CA ASN A 13 9.69 -5.95 -13.84
C ASN A 13 10.64 -5.30 -14.87
N PRO A 14 11.79 -5.93 -15.22
CA PRO A 14 12.78 -5.33 -16.11
C PRO A 14 12.26 -4.96 -17.51
N TYR A 15 11.31 -5.72 -18.05
CA TYR A 15 10.69 -5.45 -19.34
C TYR A 15 9.69 -4.29 -19.23
N TYR A 16 8.85 -4.29 -18.19
CA TYR A 16 7.92 -3.19 -17.93
C TYR A 16 8.62 -1.84 -17.76
N ARG A 17 9.75 -1.84 -17.02
CA ARG A 17 10.60 -0.67 -16.83
C ARG A 17 11.10 -0.08 -18.15
N LYS A 18 11.35 -0.95 -19.14
CA LYS A 18 11.82 -0.58 -20.49
C LYS A 18 10.68 -0.27 -21.47
N LYS A 19 9.44 -0.70 -21.20
CA LYS A 19 8.27 -0.39 -22.03
C LYS A 19 8.22 1.13 -22.29
N PRO A 20 8.18 1.58 -23.56
CA PRO A 20 8.01 2.98 -23.89
C PRO A 20 6.76 3.57 -23.23
N ILE A 21 6.78 4.86 -22.94
CA ILE A 21 5.61 5.60 -22.45
C ILE A 21 5.11 6.42 -23.62
N LEU A 22 3.84 6.28 -24.00
CA LEU A 22 3.26 7.08 -25.07
C LEU A 22 3.07 8.52 -24.58
N GLU A 23 3.25 9.48 -25.48
CA GLU A 23 3.10 10.91 -25.13
C GLU A 23 1.69 11.22 -24.60
N ALA A 24 0.66 10.60 -25.17
CA ALA A 24 -0.72 10.73 -24.71
C ALA A 24 -0.89 10.25 -23.25
N GLU A 25 -0.39 9.05 -22.92
CA GLU A 25 -0.46 8.49 -21.57
C GLU A 25 0.29 9.37 -20.56
N LEU A 26 1.47 9.89 -20.94
CA LEU A 26 2.24 10.78 -20.09
C LEU A 26 1.51 12.12 -19.84
N ASN A 27 0.85 12.66 -20.86
CA ASN A 27 0.08 13.89 -20.75
C ASN A 27 -1.15 13.71 -19.83
N GLU A 28 -1.86 12.59 -19.96
CA GLU A 28 -2.95 12.22 -19.06
C GLU A 28 -2.47 12.08 -17.62
N PHE A 29 -1.35 11.36 -17.40
CA PHE A 29 -0.75 11.22 -16.08
C PHE A 29 -0.34 12.57 -15.47
N THR A 30 0.27 13.44 -16.29
CA THR A 30 0.68 14.78 -15.85
C THR A 30 -0.52 15.65 -15.48
N LYS A 31 -1.63 15.53 -16.23
CA LYS A 31 -2.89 16.18 -15.89
C LYS A 31 -3.46 15.63 -14.58
N ALA A 32 -3.49 14.30 -14.40
CA ALA A 32 -3.96 13.67 -13.17
C ALA A 32 -3.17 14.12 -11.93
N LEU A 33 -1.84 14.27 -12.03
CA LEU A 33 -1.02 14.82 -10.95
C LEU A 33 -1.35 16.29 -10.61
N LYS A 34 -1.61 17.12 -11.62
CA LYS A 34 -2.02 18.52 -11.42
C LYS A 34 -3.39 18.60 -10.73
N ASP A 35 -4.34 17.83 -11.23
CA ASP A 35 -5.69 17.76 -10.65
C ASP A 35 -5.63 17.25 -9.20
N TYR A 36 -4.78 16.24 -8.93
CA TYR A 36 -4.56 15.73 -7.58
C TYR A 36 -4.00 16.79 -6.63
N LYS A 37 -2.99 17.57 -7.06
CA LYS A 37 -2.45 18.69 -6.27
C LYS A 37 -3.56 19.68 -5.89
N THR A 38 -4.36 20.11 -6.85
CA THR A 38 -5.46 21.06 -6.61
C THR A 38 -6.48 20.46 -5.65
N SER A 39 -6.84 19.18 -5.80
CA SER A 39 -7.74 18.50 -4.87
C SER A 39 -7.15 18.43 -3.46
N LEU A 40 -5.86 18.15 -3.30
CA LEU A 40 -5.21 18.16 -1.99
C LEU A 40 -5.30 19.54 -1.35
N GLU A 41 -4.85 20.58 -2.05
CA GLU A 41 -4.84 21.98 -1.56
C GLU A 41 -6.23 22.45 -1.12
N ASN A 42 -7.28 22.09 -1.88
CA ASN A 42 -8.67 22.42 -1.56
C ASN A 42 -9.22 21.68 -0.35
N ASN A 43 -8.63 20.54 0.04
CA ASN A 43 -9.12 19.68 1.12
C ASN A 43 -8.15 19.58 2.32
N LEU A 44 -7.03 20.32 2.34
CA LEU A 44 -5.99 20.24 3.39
C LEU A 44 -6.51 20.46 4.82
N LYS A 45 -7.61 21.20 4.99
CA LYS A 45 -8.22 21.48 6.30
C LYS A 45 -9.31 20.49 6.71
N ASN A 46 -9.64 19.55 5.82
CA ASN A 46 -10.67 18.55 6.07
C ASN A 46 -10.07 17.33 6.78
N ASN A 47 -10.93 16.36 7.12
CA ASN A 47 -10.50 15.10 7.72
C ASN A 47 -9.93 14.12 6.68
N GLU A 48 -9.35 13.04 7.17
CA GLU A 48 -8.73 11.96 6.39
C GLU A 48 -9.68 11.39 5.33
N ASP A 49 -10.91 11.05 5.73
CA ASP A 49 -11.97 10.56 4.84
C ASP A 49 -12.22 11.50 3.64
N SER A 50 -12.21 12.80 3.86
CA SER A 50 -12.42 13.79 2.81
C SER A 50 -11.25 13.84 1.84
N LEU A 51 -10.01 13.74 2.31
CA LEU A 51 -8.84 13.67 1.44
C LEU A 51 -8.80 12.37 0.63
N VAL A 52 -9.20 11.25 1.24
CA VAL A 52 -9.36 9.98 0.53
C VAL A 52 -10.42 10.10 -0.57
N ALA A 53 -11.60 10.62 -0.23
CA ALA A 53 -12.72 10.70 -1.16
C ALA A 53 -12.54 11.75 -2.27
N ASN A 54 -11.96 12.90 -1.97
CA ASN A 54 -11.94 14.04 -2.89
C ASN A 54 -10.60 14.25 -3.61
N ALA A 55 -9.52 13.65 -3.12
CA ALA A 55 -8.20 13.74 -3.74
C ALA A 55 -7.67 12.37 -4.15
N LEU A 56 -7.46 11.46 -3.20
CA LEU A 56 -6.75 10.20 -3.47
C LEU A 56 -7.52 9.30 -4.43
N SER A 57 -8.81 9.08 -4.20
CA SER A 57 -9.66 8.29 -5.11
C SER A 57 -9.73 8.92 -6.50
N LYS A 58 -9.87 10.25 -6.58
CA LYS A 58 -9.93 11.00 -7.86
C LYS A 58 -8.65 10.91 -8.65
N PHE A 59 -7.49 10.87 -7.99
CA PHE A 59 -6.21 10.61 -8.65
C PHE A 59 -6.21 9.24 -9.33
N PHE A 60 -6.61 8.18 -8.63
CA PHE A 60 -6.67 6.83 -9.21
C PHE A 60 -7.77 6.67 -10.26
N GLU A 61 -8.95 7.27 -10.08
CA GLU A 61 -10.02 7.29 -11.09
C GLU A 61 -9.58 8.00 -12.38
N ASN A 62 -8.84 9.11 -12.27
CA ASN A 62 -8.26 9.82 -13.42
C ASN A 62 -7.19 8.99 -14.14
N LEU A 63 -6.62 7.97 -13.48
CA LEU A 63 -5.74 6.95 -14.07
C LEU A 63 -6.52 5.67 -14.43
N HIS A 64 -7.85 5.78 -14.53
CA HIS A 64 -8.80 4.76 -14.94
C HIS A 64 -8.97 3.57 -13.98
N PHE A 65 -8.52 3.65 -12.72
CA PHE A 65 -8.75 2.58 -11.75
C PHE A 65 -10.21 2.54 -11.29
N GLU A 66 -10.76 1.34 -11.08
CA GLU A 66 -11.99 1.14 -10.33
C GLU A 66 -11.67 1.33 -8.83
N CYS A 67 -12.29 2.31 -8.20
CA CYS A 67 -12.04 2.68 -6.81
C CYS A 67 -13.24 2.36 -5.92
N GLU A 68 -12.99 1.85 -4.71
CA GLU A 68 -13.99 1.67 -3.67
C GLU A 68 -13.49 2.33 -2.37
N ILE A 69 -14.15 3.42 -1.95
CA ILE A 69 -13.82 4.14 -0.71
C ILE A 69 -14.50 3.44 0.47
N LYS A 70 -13.78 3.31 1.59
CA LYS A 70 -14.26 2.63 2.80
C LYS A 70 -14.81 1.24 2.49
N SER A 71 -14.01 0.40 1.83
CA SER A 71 -14.42 -0.97 1.52
C SER A 71 -14.58 -1.76 2.82
N ILE A 72 -15.83 -2.02 3.21
CA ILE A 72 -16.17 -2.52 4.54
C ILE A 72 -15.97 -4.04 4.61
N HIS A 73 -15.08 -4.51 5.49
CA HIS A 73 -15.06 -5.90 5.93
C HIS A 73 -16.04 -6.13 7.09
N LYS A 74 -16.34 -7.39 7.40
CA LYS A 74 -17.09 -7.76 8.61
C LYS A 74 -16.42 -7.14 9.86
N GLY A 75 -17.16 -6.36 10.64
CA GLY A 75 -16.71 -5.83 11.94
C GLY A 75 -16.24 -4.36 11.98
N ASN A 76 -16.87 -3.46 11.21
CA ASN A 76 -16.69 -1.99 11.27
C ASN A 76 -15.29 -1.43 10.98
N SER A 77 -14.37 -2.23 10.44
CA SER A 77 -13.07 -1.75 9.94
C SER A 77 -13.05 -1.95 8.43
N GLY A 78 -12.84 -0.88 7.69
CA GLY A 78 -12.85 -0.88 6.23
C GLY A 78 -11.57 -0.29 5.68
N ILE A 79 -11.16 -0.77 4.51
CA ILE A 79 -10.02 -0.21 3.79
C ILE A 79 -10.38 1.21 3.34
N ASP A 80 -9.54 2.20 3.64
CA ASP A 80 -9.78 3.61 3.27
C ASP A 80 -10.07 3.74 1.77
N LEU A 81 -9.22 3.14 0.93
CA LEU A 81 -9.41 3.05 -0.50
C LEU A 81 -8.93 1.69 -1.05
N ALA A 82 -9.79 1.02 -1.79
CA ALA A 82 -9.45 -0.21 -2.51
C ALA A 82 -9.45 0.05 -4.02
N LEU A 83 -8.43 -0.45 -4.72
CA LEU A 83 -8.42 -0.49 -6.19
C LEU A 83 -8.81 -1.88 -6.66
N LYS A 84 -9.80 -1.94 -7.55
CA LYS A 84 -10.47 -3.18 -7.94
C LYS A 84 -10.24 -3.51 -9.41
N LYS A 85 -10.37 -4.81 -9.68
CA LYS A 85 -10.47 -5.38 -11.01
C LYS A 85 -11.24 -6.68 -10.92
N ASP A 86 -12.14 -6.92 -11.87
CA ASP A 86 -12.99 -8.12 -11.90
C ASP A 86 -13.76 -8.34 -10.58
N LYS A 87 -14.25 -7.24 -10.00
CA LYS A 87 -14.96 -7.17 -8.70
C LYS A 87 -14.13 -7.57 -7.47
N GLN A 88 -12.86 -7.89 -7.63
CA GLN A 88 -11.95 -8.23 -6.52
C GLN A 88 -11.04 -7.04 -6.19
N ILE A 89 -10.72 -6.89 -4.91
CA ILE A 89 -9.71 -5.94 -4.45
C ILE A 89 -8.35 -6.46 -4.89
N GLN A 90 -7.60 -5.62 -5.60
CA GLN A 90 -6.23 -5.94 -6.03
C GLN A 90 -5.19 -5.04 -5.38
N VAL A 91 -5.57 -3.84 -4.94
CA VAL A 91 -4.70 -2.96 -4.17
C VAL A 91 -5.42 -2.45 -2.93
N ILE A 92 -4.78 -2.59 -1.78
CA ILE A 92 -5.21 -1.99 -0.51
C ILE A 92 -4.46 -0.66 -0.36
N VAL A 93 -5.18 0.43 -0.11
CA VAL A 93 -4.58 1.74 0.17
C VAL A 93 -5.05 2.20 1.53
N GLU A 94 -4.09 2.39 2.43
CA GLU A 94 -4.28 2.96 3.77
C GLU A 94 -3.71 4.37 3.80
N ALA A 95 -4.54 5.35 4.19
CA ALA A 95 -4.13 6.74 4.25
C ALA A 95 -4.00 7.18 5.71
N LYS A 96 -3.00 8.02 6.01
CA LYS A 96 -2.98 8.78 7.26
C LYS A 96 -2.75 10.25 6.98
N LEU A 97 -3.31 11.15 7.78
CA LEU A 97 -3.00 12.58 7.64
C LEU A 97 -1.49 12.86 7.73
N PRO A 98 -0.98 13.86 6.99
CA PRO A 98 0.39 14.31 7.15
C PRO A 98 0.73 14.59 8.61
N HIS A 99 1.90 14.13 9.06
CA HIS A 99 2.37 14.24 10.46
C HIS A 99 1.58 13.41 11.49
N SER A 100 0.68 12.51 11.07
CA SER A 100 0.05 11.56 11.98
C SER A 100 1.08 10.67 12.67
N LYS A 101 0.91 10.44 13.98
CA LYS A 101 1.75 9.51 14.76
C LYS A 101 1.52 8.04 14.37
N GLU A 102 0.42 7.77 13.67
CA GLU A 102 0.00 6.46 13.18
C GLU A 102 0.59 6.13 11.80
N PHE A 103 1.16 7.13 11.11
CA PHE A 103 1.69 6.98 9.77
C PHE A 103 2.98 6.14 9.73
N PHE A 104 3.12 5.38 8.64
CA PHE A 104 4.31 4.57 8.36
C PHE A 104 5.47 5.44 7.91
N SER A 105 6.65 5.20 8.47
CA SER A 105 7.88 5.83 8.01
C SER A 105 9.07 4.90 8.13
N GLN A 106 10.16 5.21 7.43
CA GLN A 106 11.41 4.44 7.53
C GLN A 106 11.93 4.36 8.97
N SER A 107 11.76 5.41 9.78
CA SER A 107 12.17 5.42 11.19
C SER A 107 11.16 4.78 12.13
N LYS A 108 9.90 4.63 11.70
CA LYS A 108 8.81 4.04 12.49
C LYS A 108 7.92 3.11 11.62
N PRO A 109 8.44 1.97 11.17
CA PRO A 109 7.66 1.03 10.36
C PRO A 109 6.64 0.24 11.19
N ASN A 110 6.91 0.03 12.49
CA ASN A 110 5.93 -0.55 13.41
C ASN A 110 4.95 0.55 13.85
N CYS A 111 3.85 0.70 13.11
CA CYS A 111 2.83 1.70 13.33
C CYS A 111 1.44 1.15 13.01
N LYS A 112 0.41 1.87 13.46
CA LYS A 112 -0.98 1.45 13.28
C LYS A 112 -1.39 1.31 11.81
N ALA A 113 -0.94 2.19 10.91
CA ALA A 113 -1.25 2.06 9.48
C ALA A 113 -0.77 0.72 8.90
N LEU A 114 0.40 0.22 9.34
CA LEU A 114 0.85 -1.12 8.96
C LEU A 114 -0.03 -2.21 9.58
N HIS A 115 -0.44 -2.07 10.85
CA HIS A 115 -1.32 -3.03 11.53
C HIS A 115 -2.69 -3.14 10.84
N GLU A 116 -3.23 -2.01 10.40
CA GLU A 116 -4.46 -1.91 9.59
C GLU A 116 -4.28 -2.67 8.26
N CYS A 117 -3.21 -2.39 7.51
CA CYS A 117 -2.91 -3.14 6.29
C CYS A 117 -2.75 -4.65 6.51
N ILE A 118 -2.10 -5.08 7.60
CA ILE A 118 -1.96 -6.51 7.94
C ILE A 118 -3.36 -7.12 8.15
N LEU A 119 -4.22 -6.46 8.93
CA LEU A 119 -5.57 -6.94 9.18
C LEU A 119 -6.39 -7.06 7.88
N TYR A 120 -6.37 -6.03 7.03
CA TYR A 120 -7.09 -6.04 5.76
C TYR A 120 -6.61 -7.14 4.84
N TYR A 121 -5.28 -7.32 4.73
CA TYR A 121 -4.70 -8.39 3.93
C TYR A 121 -5.18 -9.77 4.41
N LEU A 122 -5.09 -10.04 5.71
CA LEU A 122 -5.49 -11.34 6.29
C LEU A 122 -6.99 -11.62 6.09
N ARG A 123 -7.84 -10.59 6.18
CA ARG A 123 -9.28 -10.71 5.89
C ARG A 123 -9.58 -11.02 4.44
N GLU A 124 -8.89 -10.36 3.50
CA GLU A 124 -9.02 -10.68 2.07
C GLU A 124 -8.57 -12.12 1.78
N ARG A 125 -7.45 -12.56 2.37
CA ARG A 125 -6.99 -13.95 2.24
C ARG A 125 -7.99 -14.95 2.83
N LYS A 126 -8.60 -14.64 3.97
CA LYS A 126 -9.67 -15.46 4.57
C LYS A 126 -10.92 -15.50 3.71
N ALA A 127 -11.25 -14.41 3.02
CA ALA A 127 -12.33 -14.34 2.03
C ALA A 127 -11.97 -15.00 0.68
N LEU A 128 -10.84 -15.72 0.62
CA LEU A 128 -10.32 -16.41 -0.56
C LEU A 128 -9.96 -15.49 -1.73
N ASN A 129 -9.72 -14.20 -1.46
CA ASN A 129 -9.17 -13.30 -2.46
C ASN A 129 -7.65 -13.53 -2.60
N SER A 130 -7.25 -14.20 -3.68
CA SER A 130 -5.85 -14.38 -4.08
C SER A 130 -5.37 -13.38 -5.14
N SER A 131 -6.17 -12.34 -5.42
CA SER A 131 -5.94 -11.39 -6.51
C SER A 131 -5.15 -10.15 -6.09
N LEU A 132 -4.93 -9.94 -4.78
CA LEU A 132 -4.11 -8.85 -4.25
C LEU A 132 -2.73 -8.81 -4.91
N LYS A 133 -2.33 -7.61 -5.36
CA LYS A 133 -1.06 -7.32 -6.03
C LYS A 133 -0.19 -6.41 -5.18
N HIS A 134 -0.78 -5.37 -4.59
CA HIS A 134 -0.04 -4.36 -3.85
C HIS A 134 -0.77 -3.88 -2.59
N ILE A 135 0.01 -3.37 -1.65
CA ILE A 135 -0.44 -2.63 -0.47
C ILE A 135 0.26 -1.28 -0.51
N ILE A 136 -0.50 -0.20 -0.31
CA ILE A 136 -0.01 1.18 -0.32
C ILE A 136 -0.33 1.81 1.03
N ILE A 137 0.67 2.41 1.68
CA ILE A 137 0.47 3.29 2.83
C ILE A 137 0.88 4.71 2.41
N THR A 138 0.01 5.70 2.60
CA THR A 138 0.26 7.07 2.13
C THR A 138 -0.13 8.16 3.12
N ASP A 139 0.65 9.25 3.16
CA ASP A 139 0.25 10.51 3.78
C ASP A 139 -0.26 11.53 2.77
N PHE A 140 -0.76 11.04 1.64
CA PHE A 140 -1.17 11.77 0.44
C PHE A 140 -0.01 12.36 -0.38
N TYR A 141 1.20 12.47 0.19
CA TYR A 141 2.41 12.95 -0.50
C TYR A 141 3.50 11.88 -0.58
N ARG A 142 3.60 11.04 0.44
CA ARG A 142 4.60 9.98 0.57
C ARG A 142 3.90 8.64 0.44
N PHE A 143 4.33 7.84 -0.52
CA PHE A 143 3.75 6.54 -0.82
C PHE A 143 4.76 5.45 -0.52
N TYR A 144 4.41 4.53 0.38
CA TYR A 144 5.12 3.28 0.61
C TYR A 144 4.34 2.17 -0.06
N ILE A 145 4.95 1.48 -1.01
CA ILE A 145 4.29 0.50 -1.87
C ILE A 145 4.97 -0.85 -1.69
N PHE A 146 4.18 -1.85 -1.31
CA PHE A 146 4.61 -3.22 -1.06
C PHE A 146 3.93 -4.17 -2.04
N LYS A 147 4.64 -5.20 -2.48
CA LYS A 147 4.02 -6.30 -3.21
C LYS A 147 3.26 -7.21 -2.23
N ALA A 148 2.14 -7.77 -2.67
CA ALA A 148 1.27 -8.60 -1.86
C ALA A 148 1.88 -9.96 -1.46
N ASP A 149 2.88 -10.44 -2.20
CA ASP A 149 3.66 -11.64 -1.87
C ASP A 149 4.49 -11.45 -0.60
N LEU A 150 5.00 -10.24 -0.34
CA LEU A 150 5.67 -9.91 0.91
C LEU A 150 4.74 -10.10 2.11
N PHE A 151 3.49 -9.61 2.01
CA PHE A 151 2.50 -9.77 3.07
C PHE A 151 2.07 -11.24 3.24
N GLU A 152 2.03 -12.00 2.13
CA GLU A 152 1.79 -13.44 2.17
C GLU A 152 2.84 -14.16 3.03
N GLU A 153 4.13 -13.92 2.74
CA GLU A 153 5.23 -14.59 3.42
C GLU A 153 5.40 -14.12 4.88
N LEU A 154 5.38 -12.81 5.11
CA LEU A 154 5.65 -12.25 6.44
C LEU A 154 4.49 -12.45 7.42
N PHE A 155 3.25 -12.42 6.96
CA PHE A 155 2.08 -12.39 7.85
C PHE A 155 1.17 -13.60 7.63
N ASN A 156 0.63 -13.79 6.44
CA ASN A 156 -0.39 -14.83 6.23
C ASN A 156 0.16 -16.25 6.36
N LYS A 157 1.41 -16.51 5.96
CA LYS A 157 2.06 -17.82 6.13
C LYS A 157 2.75 -17.99 7.48
N ASN A 158 3.10 -16.89 8.14
CA ASN A 158 3.81 -16.92 9.42
C ASN A 158 2.91 -17.43 10.55
N LYS A 159 3.42 -18.41 11.31
CA LYS A 159 2.64 -19.08 12.37
C LYS A 159 2.14 -18.13 13.46
N TYR A 160 2.92 -17.11 13.83
CA TYR A 160 2.55 -16.19 14.92
C TYR A 160 1.42 -15.25 14.51
N PHE A 161 1.48 -14.73 13.28
CA PHE A 161 0.40 -13.90 12.75
C PHE A 161 -0.85 -14.70 12.43
N LYS A 162 -0.74 -15.94 11.96
CA LYS A 162 -1.87 -16.87 11.83
C LYS A 162 -2.59 -17.06 13.17
N GLU A 163 -1.85 -17.40 14.22
CA GLU A 163 -2.41 -17.61 15.56
C GLU A 163 -3.06 -16.33 16.11
N ALA A 164 -2.40 -15.17 15.95
CA ALA A 164 -2.97 -13.89 16.36
C ALA A 164 -4.29 -13.57 15.64
N PHE A 165 -4.36 -13.87 14.34
CA PHE A 165 -5.56 -13.63 13.53
C PHE A 165 -6.68 -14.65 13.81
N GLU A 166 -6.36 -15.92 14.03
CA GLU A 166 -7.32 -16.93 14.47
C GLU A 166 -7.91 -16.58 15.85
N ASN A 167 -7.08 -16.11 16.77
CA ASN A 167 -7.53 -15.60 18.06
C ASN A 167 -8.42 -14.37 17.89
N PHE A 168 -8.06 -13.43 17.02
CA PHE A 168 -8.88 -12.26 16.71
C PHE A 168 -10.29 -12.63 16.20
N GLU A 169 -10.37 -13.59 15.27
CA GLU A 169 -11.63 -14.03 14.67
C GLU A 169 -12.45 -14.95 15.58
N SER A 170 -11.82 -15.57 16.58
CA SER A 170 -12.50 -16.45 17.52
C SER A 170 -13.39 -15.67 18.49
N LYS A 171 -14.69 -15.96 18.48
CA LYS A 171 -15.67 -15.38 19.41
C LYS A 171 -15.39 -15.71 20.87
N ASN A 172 -14.64 -16.78 21.12
CA ASN A 172 -14.30 -17.28 22.46
C ASN A 172 -12.94 -16.77 22.95
N SER A 173 -12.19 -16.01 22.14
CA SER A 173 -10.93 -15.42 22.59
C SER A 173 -11.17 -14.15 23.42
N LEU A 174 -10.11 -13.67 24.05
CA LEU A 174 -10.12 -12.38 24.74
C LEU A 174 -10.24 -11.19 23.78
N PHE A 175 -9.85 -11.35 22.51
CA PHE A 175 -9.93 -10.28 21.51
C PHE A 175 -11.37 -10.01 21.08
N LYS A 176 -12.20 -11.05 20.93
CA LYS A 176 -13.62 -10.94 20.53
C LYS A 176 -13.84 -10.04 19.30
N GLY A 177 -12.94 -10.08 18.32
CA GLY A 177 -12.99 -9.21 17.13
C GLY A 177 -12.65 -7.73 17.38
N ASN A 178 -12.10 -7.37 18.54
CA ASN A 178 -11.63 -6.01 18.84
C ASN A 178 -10.34 -5.72 18.07
N THR A 179 -10.41 -4.76 17.14
CA THR A 179 -9.30 -4.35 16.30
C THR A 179 -8.14 -3.77 17.10
N ASP A 180 -8.42 -3.04 18.19
CA ASP A 180 -7.38 -2.43 19.01
C ASP A 180 -6.51 -3.49 19.72
N GLU A 181 -7.10 -4.60 20.14
CA GLU A 181 -6.35 -5.72 20.72
C GLU A 181 -5.51 -6.43 19.66
N PHE A 182 -6.02 -6.58 18.44
CA PHE A 182 -5.24 -7.11 17.33
C PHE A 182 -4.06 -6.20 16.96
N TYR A 183 -4.25 -4.88 16.95
CA TYR A 183 -3.18 -3.92 16.66
C TYR A 183 -2.09 -3.93 17.75
N LYS A 184 -2.47 -4.02 19.03
CA LYS A 184 -1.51 -4.23 20.12
C LYS A 184 -0.72 -5.53 19.96
N GLU A 185 -1.36 -6.59 19.47
CA GLU A 185 -0.67 -7.85 19.23
C GLU A 185 0.29 -7.76 18.03
N CYS A 186 -0.11 -7.08 16.95
CA CYS A 186 0.78 -6.76 15.83
C CYS A 186 2.01 -5.97 16.31
N GLU A 187 1.82 -4.94 17.14
CA GLU A 187 2.89 -4.12 17.68
C GLU A 187 3.93 -4.96 18.46
N LYS A 188 3.45 -5.87 19.32
CA LYS A 188 4.29 -6.80 20.07
C LYS A 188 5.02 -7.77 19.14
N LEU A 189 4.31 -8.42 18.22
CA LEU A 189 4.89 -9.42 17.31
C LEU A 189 5.98 -8.80 16.45
N LEU A 190 5.73 -7.65 15.82
CA LEU A 190 6.69 -6.94 14.96
C LEU A 190 7.98 -6.50 15.70
N SER A 191 7.94 -6.45 17.02
CA SER A 191 9.07 -6.10 17.90
C SER A 191 9.69 -7.33 18.59
N SER A 192 9.06 -8.50 18.49
CA SER A 192 9.49 -9.70 19.21
C SER A 192 10.62 -10.43 18.50
N GLU A 193 11.62 -10.87 19.26
CA GLU A 193 12.74 -11.67 18.73
C GLU A 193 12.24 -12.95 18.06
N LYS A 194 11.27 -13.65 18.66
CA LYS A 194 10.72 -14.90 18.12
C LYS A 194 10.11 -14.73 16.72
N TYR A 195 9.36 -13.66 16.50
CA TYR A 195 8.80 -13.38 15.18
C TYR A 195 9.92 -13.00 14.21
N LEU A 196 10.82 -12.09 14.59
CA LEU A 196 11.91 -11.65 13.72
C LEU A 196 12.81 -12.84 13.32
N ASP A 197 13.17 -13.70 14.26
CA ASP A 197 13.92 -14.94 14.02
C ASP A 197 13.19 -15.89 13.06
N SER A 198 11.85 -15.93 13.10
CA SER A 198 11.07 -16.81 12.23
C SER A 198 11.02 -16.38 10.77
N ILE A 199 11.33 -15.11 10.49
CA ILE A 199 11.38 -14.55 9.14
C ILE A 199 12.82 -14.26 8.67
N THR A 200 13.80 -14.39 9.55
CA THR A 200 15.23 -14.26 9.21
C THR A 200 15.67 -15.40 8.29
N ARG A 201 16.10 -15.05 7.08
CA ARG A 201 16.76 -15.97 6.16
C ARG A 201 18.25 -16.06 6.49
N LYS A 202 18.58 -16.93 7.45
CA LYS A 202 19.96 -17.14 7.94
C LYS A 202 20.94 -17.56 6.84
N ASP A 203 20.43 -18.16 5.76
CA ASP A 203 21.16 -18.56 4.57
C ASP A 203 21.57 -17.39 3.66
N LEU A 204 20.89 -16.24 3.76
CA LEU A 204 21.05 -15.10 2.85
C LEU A 204 21.74 -13.89 3.49
N PHE A 205 22.12 -13.96 4.77
CA PHE A 205 22.60 -12.81 5.56
C PHE A 205 21.68 -11.57 5.45
N ASP A 206 20.39 -11.80 5.23
CA ASP A 206 19.40 -10.75 5.00
C ASP A 206 18.69 -10.45 6.33
N GLU A 207 18.62 -9.16 6.69
CA GLU A 207 17.91 -8.75 7.89
C GLU A 207 16.38 -8.80 7.65
N PRO A 208 15.57 -9.18 8.66
CA PRO A 208 14.12 -9.06 8.58
C PRO A 208 13.64 -7.63 8.25
N SER A 209 13.24 -7.41 7.00
CA SER A 209 12.78 -6.11 6.53
C SER A 209 11.48 -6.17 5.73
N LEU A 210 10.70 -5.10 5.85
CA LEU A 210 9.62 -4.77 4.93
C LEU A 210 10.24 -4.11 3.70
N LYS A 211 10.40 -4.87 2.63
CA LYS A 211 10.98 -4.40 1.37
C LYS A 211 9.90 -3.76 0.51
N GLY A 212 10.07 -2.51 0.12
CA GLY A 212 9.09 -1.80 -0.71
C GLY A 212 9.68 -0.56 -1.37
N VAL A 213 8.93 0.02 -2.30
CA VAL A 213 9.30 1.30 -2.92
C VAL A 213 8.73 2.45 -2.10
N PHE A 214 9.55 3.47 -1.92
CA PHE A 214 9.16 4.74 -1.31
C PHE A 214 9.21 5.86 -2.36
N ILE A 215 8.13 6.63 -2.46
CA ILE A 215 8.04 7.80 -3.34
C ILE A 215 7.55 9.00 -2.54
N ASP A 216 8.32 10.08 -2.53
CA ASP A 216 7.85 11.40 -2.12
C ASP A 216 7.50 12.22 -3.36
N ILE A 217 6.20 12.40 -3.62
CA ILE A 217 5.74 13.16 -4.78
C ILE A 217 5.68 14.66 -4.52
N LYS A 218 5.84 15.12 -3.26
CA LYS A 218 5.69 16.54 -2.90
C LYS A 218 6.61 17.45 -3.72
N PRO A 219 7.91 17.17 -3.89
CA PRO A 219 8.78 18.02 -4.71
C PRO A 219 8.36 18.08 -6.19
N ILE A 220 7.64 17.07 -6.68
CA ILE A 220 7.15 17.02 -8.06
C ILE A 220 5.87 17.85 -8.20
N LEU A 221 4.95 17.77 -7.23
CA LEU A 221 3.75 18.60 -7.22
C LEU A 221 4.07 20.11 -7.11
N GLU A 222 5.18 20.47 -6.46
CA GLU A 222 5.61 21.87 -6.32
C GLU A 222 6.21 22.46 -7.62
N GLN A 223 6.55 21.64 -8.61
CA GLN A 223 7.08 22.10 -9.89
C GLN A 223 5.94 22.41 -10.90
N GLU A 224 6.00 23.55 -11.57
CA GLU A 224 5.01 23.89 -12.63
C GLU A 224 5.08 22.93 -13.83
N LYS A 225 6.30 22.52 -14.19
CA LYS A 225 6.59 21.62 -15.33
C LYS A 225 7.70 20.63 -14.94
N PRO A 226 7.38 19.52 -14.27
CA PRO A 226 8.36 18.49 -13.95
C PRO A 226 8.99 17.90 -15.21
N SER A 227 10.28 17.57 -15.18
CA SER A 227 10.96 16.92 -16.30
C SER A 227 10.49 15.48 -16.50
N PHE A 228 10.59 14.96 -17.73
CA PHE A 228 10.27 13.56 -18.04
C PHE A 228 11.02 12.57 -17.13
N SER A 229 12.30 12.83 -16.85
CA SER A 229 13.11 11.99 -15.97
C SER A 229 12.55 11.86 -14.54
N LYS A 230 11.85 12.89 -14.05
CA LYS A 230 11.18 12.88 -12.74
C LYS A 230 9.78 12.25 -12.83
N LEU A 231 9.06 12.46 -13.93
CA LEU A 231 7.71 11.90 -14.13
C LEU A 231 7.72 10.41 -14.41
N LYS A 232 8.73 9.91 -15.14
CA LYS A 232 8.80 8.52 -15.59
C LYS A 232 8.70 7.50 -14.44
N PRO A 233 9.47 7.61 -13.34
CA PRO A 233 9.34 6.72 -12.18
C PRO A 233 7.92 6.69 -11.60
N LEU A 234 7.34 7.87 -11.40
CA LEU A 234 5.99 8.02 -10.85
C LEU A 234 4.94 7.41 -11.79
N PHE A 235 5.04 7.69 -13.09
CA PHE A 235 4.17 7.10 -14.10
C PHE A 235 4.22 5.58 -14.00
N LYS A 236 5.42 4.98 -14.00
CA LYS A 236 5.59 3.53 -13.95
C LYS A 236 5.01 2.91 -12.68
N ILE A 237 5.11 3.61 -11.56
CA ILE A 237 4.65 3.09 -10.27
C ILE A 237 3.13 3.27 -10.09
N PHE A 238 2.51 4.30 -10.63
CA PHE A 238 1.06 4.52 -10.50
C PHE A 238 0.23 3.93 -11.63
N HIS A 239 0.86 3.40 -12.68
CA HIS A 239 0.15 2.82 -13.82
C HIS A 239 -0.36 1.39 -13.52
N LYS A 240 -1.49 1.01 -14.14
CA LYS A 240 -2.16 -0.29 -13.94
C LYS A 240 -1.29 -1.50 -14.29
N ASP A 241 -0.53 -1.41 -15.38
CA ASP A 241 0.53 -2.38 -15.74
C ASP A 241 1.35 -2.86 -14.54
N PHE A 242 1.66 -1.94 -13.62
CA PHE A 242 2.34 -2.27 -12.39
C PHE A 242 1.34 -2.59 -11.26
N LEU A 243 0.51 -1.63 -10.84
CA LEU A 243 -0.32 -1.77 -9.63
C LEU A 243 -1.32 -2.92 -9.70
N LEU A 244 -1.86 -3.23 -10.87
CA LEU A 244 -2.76 -4.36 -11.13
C LEU A 244 -2.07 -5.55 -11.81
N SER A 245 -0.75 -5.45 -12.03
CA SER A 245 0.05 -6.45 -12.75
C SER A 245 -0.51 -6.77 -14.15
N GLU A 246 -0.96 -5.74 -14.88
CA GLU A 246 -1.51 -5.89 -16.23
C GLU A 246 -0.45 -5.98 -17.33
N PHE A 247 0.81 -5.66 -17.01
CA PHE A 247 1.87 -5.79 -17.98
C PHE A 247 2.12 -7.26 -18.35
N ASN A 248 1.91 -7.57 -19.63
CA ASN A 248 2.34 -8.82 -20.23
C ASN A 248 3.50 -8.55 -21.20
N PRO A 249 4.68 -9.17 -20.99
CA PRO A 249 5.82 -9.02 -21.90
C PRO A 249 5.54 -9.44 -23.34
N ASN A 250 4.51 -10.27 -23.57
CA ASN A 250 4.14 -10.77 -24.89
C ASN A 250 3.18 -9.85 -25.66
N ASP A 251 2.68 -8.79 -25.02
CA ASP A 251 1.77 -7.81 -25.65
C ASP A 251 2.53 -6.63 -26.29
N ALA A 252 3.86 -6.68 -26.28
CA ALA A 252 4.77 -5.65 -26.80
C ALA A 252 5.25 -5.93 -28.23
#